data_AF-A0A3D4XIC3-F1
#
_entry.id   AF-A0A3D4XIC3-F1
#
_cell.length_a   1.000
_cell.length_b   1.000
_cell.length_c   1.000
_cell.angle_alpha   90.00
_cell.angle_beta   90.00
_cell.angle_gamma   90.00
#
_symmetry.space_group_name_H-M   'P 1'
#
loop_
_entity.id
_entity.type
_entity.pdbx_description
1 polymer ?
#
loop_
_entity_poly.entity_id
_entity_poly.type
_entity_poly.pdbx_seq_one_letter_code
_entity_poly.pdbx_strand_id
1 'polypeptide(L)'
;METASMVKRMLIGAGIALVLITLFLLGVDEPNPEWPKLWMIRPLVVVPIAGAFGGFLTFHIDKRLNQGTWAKIAAVVLSFIAYVFVLWMGSVLGLAGTLWN
;
A
#
# COMPACT_ATOMS: atom_id res chain seq x y z
N MET A 1 4.96 -21.69 10.46
CA MET A 1 4.25 -21.58 9.16
C MET A 1 3.42 -20.30 9.03
N GLU A 2 2.75 -19.81 10.09
CA GLU A 2 1.95 -18.58 10.02
C GLU A 2 2.76 -17.32 9.68
N THR A 3 3.93 -17.13 10.30
CA THR A 3 4.81 -15.99 10.05
C THR A 3 5.20 -15.88 8.58
N ALA A 4 5.47 -17.01 7.91
CA ALA A 4 5.81 -17.03 6.50
C ALA A 4 4.65 -16.58 5.61
N SER A 5 3.41 -16.99 5.94
CA SER A 5 2.20 -16.54 5.23
C SER A 5 1.95 -15.04 5.41
N MET A 6 2.14 -14.52 6.62
CA MET A 6 2.02 -13.10 6.92
C MET A 6 3.07 -12.27 6.15
N VAL A 7 4.36 -12.66 6.25
CA VAL A 7 5.45 -11.99 5.53
C VAL A 7 5.21 -12.02 4.02
N LYS A 8 4.72 -13.14 3.46
CA LYS A 8 4.34 -13.22 2.05
C LYS A 8 3.29 -12.18 1.67
N ARG A 9 2.22 -12.00 2.48
CA ARG A 9 1.19 -10.98 2.22
C ARG A 9 1.73 -9.56 2.33
N MET A 10 2.61 -9.31 3.29
CA MET A 10 3.29 -8.01 3.42
C MET A 10 4.16 -7.71 2.19
N LEU A 11 4.94 -8.69 1.71
CA LEU A 11 5.78 -8.53 0.52
C LEU A 11 4.95 -8.32 -0.75
N ILE A 12 3.84 -9.03 -0.91
CA ILE A 12 2.92 -8.83 -2.03
C ILE A 12 2.33 -7.41 -1.99
N GLY A 13 1.84 -6.97 -0.82
CA GLY A 13 1.32 -5.62 -0.65
C GLY A 13 2.37 -4.54 -0.93
N ALA A 14 3.59 -4.71 -0.40
CA ALA A 14 4.70 -3.81 -0.67
C ALA A 14 5.04 -3.76 -2.17
N GLY A 15 5.08 -4.91 -2.85
CA GLY A 15 5.37 -5.02 -4.27
C GLY A 15 4.31 -4.33 -5.13
N ILE A 16 3.02 -4.56 -4.86
CA ILE A 16 1.92 -3.88 -5.55
C ILE A 16 2.04 -2.37 -5.36
N ALA A 17 2.22 -1.91 -4.12
CA ALA A 17 2.35 -0.49 -3.82
C ALA A 17 3.58 0.15 -4.50
N LEU A 18 4.71 -0.56 -4.54
CA LEU A 18 5.93 -0.13 -5.23
C LEU A 18 5.73 0.01 -6.73
N VAL A 19 5.09 -0.98 -7.37
CA VAL A 19 4.80 -0.92 -8.80
C VAL A 19 3.88 0.26 -9.11
N LEU A 20 2.80 0.42 -8.33
CA LEU A 20 1.84 1.51 -8.52
C LEU A 20 2.48 2.89 -8.35
N ILE A 21 3.24 3.11 -7.28
CA ILE A 21 3.88 4.42 -7.05
C ILE A 21 4.98 4.68 -8.08
N THR A 22 5.73 3.66 -8.51
CA THR A 22 6.75 3.82 -9.55
C THR A 22 6.11 4.24 -10.87
N LEU A 23 5.05 3.56 -11.30
CA LEU A 23 4.31 3.92 -12.51
C LEU A 23 3.73 5.34 -12.42
N PHE A 24 3.18 5.70 -11.26
CA PHE A 24 2.65 7.04 -11.02
C PHE A 24 3.74 8.12 -11.13
N LEU A 25 4.91 7.89 -10.52
CA LEU A 25 6.02 8.82 -10.55
C LEU A 25 6.68 8.94 -11.94
N LEU A 26 6.71 7.85 -12.73
CA LEU A 26 7.20 7.87 -14.10
C LEU A 26 6.29 8.66 -15.05
N GLY A 27 5.02 8.87 -14.69
CA GLY A 27 4.09 9.71 -15.44
C GLY A 27 4.26 11.21 -15.20
N VAL A 28 5.29 11.64 -14.45
CA VAL A 28 5.58 13.06 -14.19
C VAL A 28 6.62 13.55 -15.20
N ASP A 29 6.16 14.20 -16.26
CA ASP A 29 7.04 14.71 -17.32
C ASP A 29 7.80 15.99 -16.91
N GLU A 30 7.13 16.89 -16.19
CA GLU A 30 7.67 18.20 -15.77
C GLU A 30 7.57 18.37 -14.24
N PRO A 31 8.53 17.83 -13.47
CA PRO A 31 8.54 18.02 -12.01
C PRO A 31 8.80 19.48 -11.66
N ASN A 32 8.09 20.00 -10.64
CA ASN A 32 8.24 21.39 -10.22
C ASN A 32 9.70 21.64 -9.76
N PRO A 33 10.41 22.64 -10.30
CA PRO A 33 11.79 22.94 -9.94
C PRO A 33 11.98 23.34 -8.47
N GLU A 34 10.92 23.72 -7.76
CA GLU A 34 10.94 24.03 -6.33
C GLU A 34 10.97 22.79 -5.44
N TRP A 35 10.65 21.61 -5.96
CA TRP A 35 10.71 20.37 -5.18
C TRP A 35 12.16 19.96 -4.88
N PRO A 36 12.39 19.24 -3.76
CA PRO A 36 13.71 18.71 -3.45
C PRO A 36 14.24 17.80 -4.57
N LYS A 37 15.54 17.83 -4.88
CA LYS A 37 16.14 16.97 -5.93
C LYS A 37 15.83 15.47 -5.78
N LEU A 38 15.63 15.01 -4.54
CA LEU A 38 15.33 13.61 -4.21
C LEU A 38 13.87 13.40 -3.78
N TRP A 39 12.96 14.24 -4.27
CA TRP A 39 11.53 14.22 -3.92
C TRP A 39 10.86 12.85 -4.11
N MET A 40 11.34 12.05 -5.07
CA MET A 40 10.82 10.71 -5.37
C MET A 40 11.16 9.66 -4.31
N ILE A 41 12.20 9.86 -3.47
CA ILE A 41 12.61 8.87 -2.48
C ILE A 41 11.51 8.64 -1.44
N ARG A 42 10.89 9.73 -0.96
CA ARG A 42 9.85 9.66 0.05
C ARG A 42 8.66 8.77 -0.39
N PRO A 43 8.03 8.98 -1.56
CA PRO A 43 6.95 8.11 -2.01
C PRO A 43 7.43 6.68 -2.31
N LEU A 44 8.63 6.49 -2.87
CA LEU A 44 9.20 5.16 -3.15
C LEU A 44 9.49 4.33 -1.88
N VAL A 45 9.53 4.95 -0.70
CA VAL A 45 9.72 4.25 0.58
C VAL A 45 8.42 4.19 1.38
N VAL A 46 7.73 5.32 1.54
CA VAL A 46 6.53 5.42 2.38
C VAL A 46 5.37 4.61 1.79
N VAL A 47 5.16 4.66 0.48
CA VAL A 47 4.03 3.96 -0.17
C VAL A 47 4.19 2.44 -0.11
N PRO A 48 5.37 1.85 -0.39
CA PRO A 48 5.59 0.40 -0.19
C PRO A 48 5.48 -0.05 1.26
N ILE A 49 5.93 0.76 2.24
CA ILE A 49 5.73 0.46 3.66
C ILE A 49 4.23 0.42 4.00
N ALA A 50 3.46 1.38 3.50
CA ALA A 50 2.01 1.37 3.63
C ALA A 50 1.39 0.14 2.94
N GLY A 51 1.84 -0.22 1.74
CA GLY A 51 1.44 -1.46 1.07
C GLY A 51 1.73 -2.72 1.90
N ALA A 52 2.90 -2.79 2.53
CA ALA A 52 3.26 -3.88 3.44
C ALA A 52 2.30 -3.96 4.63
N PHE A 53 1.96 -2.80 5.22
CA PHE A 53 0.98 -2.71 6.30
C PHE A 53 -0.43 -3.12 5.85
N GLY A 54 -0.85 -2.74 4.65
CA GLY A 54 -2.08 -3.24 4.04
C GLY A 54 -2.08 -4.77 3.91
N GLY A 55 -0.97 -5.35 3.43
CA GLY A 55 -0.78 -6.80 3.37
C GLY A 55 -0.88 -7.48 4.74
N PHE A 56 -0.31 -6.86 5.78
CA PHE A 56 -0.44 -7.30 7.17
C PHE A 56 -1.90 -7.28 7.65
N LEU A 57 -2.66 -6.22 7.35
CA LEU A 57 -4.08 -6.13 7.72
C LEU A 57 -4.91 -7.21 7.02
N THR A 58 -4.69 -7.44 5.73
CA THR A 58 -5.43 -8.50 5.00
C THR A 58 -5.16 -9.89 5.58
N PHE A 59 -3.95 -10.18 6.05
CA PHE A 59 -3.63 -11.42 6.77
C PHE A 59 -4.49 -11.58 8.03
N HIS A 60 -4.58 -10.52 8.85
CA HIS A 60 -5.31 -10.54 10.12
C HIS A 60 -6.82 -10.60 9.94
N ILE A 61 -7.35 -9.88 8.95
CA ILE A 61 -8.78 -9.89 8.61
C ILE A 61 -9.19 -11.30 8.17
N ASP A 62 -8.44 -11.90 7.23
CA ASP A 62 -8.72 -13.25 6.75
C ASP A 62 -8.61 -14.27 7.89
N LYS A 63 -7.57 -14.20 8.74
CA LYS A 63 -7.41 -15.13 9.87
C LYS A 63 -8.61 -15.10 10.84
N ARG A 64 -9.23 -13.93 11.07
CA ARG A 64 -10.36 -13.79 12.02
C ARG A 64 -11.72 -14.06 11.41
N LEU A 65 -11.93 -13.65 10.17
CA LEU A 65 -13.26 -13.67 9.53
C LEU A 65 -13.48 -14.87 8.61
N ASN A 66 -12.48 -15.72 8.37
CA ASN A 66 -12.62 -16.86 7.46
C ASN A 66 -13.29 -18.08 8.13
N GLN A 67 -14.50 -17.87 8.68
CA GLN A 67 -15.33 -18.89 9.33
C GLN A 67 -16.69 -18.99 8.61
N GLY A 68 -16.72 -19.67 7.46
CA GLY A 68 -17.93 -19.87 6.63
C GLY A 68 -17.98 -19.00 5.37
N THR A 69 -18.91 -19.30 4.46
CA THR A 69 -18.96 -18.69 3.12
C THR A 69 -19.24 -17.19 3.15
N TRP A 70 -20.21 -16.74 3.94
CA TRP A 70 -20.51 -15.31 4.08
C TRP A 70 -19.38 -14.53 4.76
N ALA A 71 -18.76 -15.15 5.77
CA ALA A 71 -17.65 -14.55 6.49
C ALA A 71 -16.40 -14.41 5.60
N LYS A 72 -16.16 -15.37 4.69
CA LYS A 72 -15.14 -15.27 3.62
C LYS A 72 -15.37 -14.08 2.70
N ILE A 73 -16.59 -13.90 2.21
CA ILE A 73 -16.92 -12.77 1.32
C ILE A 73 -16.67 -11.45 2.05
N ALA A 74 -17.14 -11.33 3.30
CA ALA A 74 -16.91 -10.16 4.14
C ALA A 74 -15.40 -9.93 4.39
N ALA A 75 -14.62 -10.99 4.63
CA ALA A 75 -13.18 -10.90 4.84
C ALA A 75 -12.45 -10.35 3.61
N VAL A 76 -12.83 -10.79 2.41
CA VAL A 76 -12.24 -10.31 1.14
C VAL A 76 -12.60 -8.84 0.92
N VAL A 77 -13.86 -8.46 1.05
CA VAL A 77 -14.31 -7.08 0.86
C VAL A 77 -13.64 -6.13 1.86
N LEU A 78 -13.61 -6.51 3.15
CA LEU A 78 -12.99 -5.70 4.19
C LEU A 78 -11.46 -5.59 3.97
N SER A 79 -10.81 -6.69 3.56
CA SER A 79 -9.39 -6.68 3.21
C SER A 79 -9.09 -5.74 2.06
N PHE A 80 -9.92 -5.76 1.02
CA PHE A 80 -9.78 -4.86 -0.14
C PHE A 80 -9.91 -3.40 0.27
N ILE A 81 -10.98 -3.05 1.02
CA ILE A 81 -11.19 -1.68 1.51
C ILE A 81 -10.03 -1.22 2.40
N ALA A 82 -9.61 -2.05 3.35
CA ALA A 82 -8.50 -1.73 4.25
C ALA A 82 -7.19 -1.52 3.48
N TYR A 83 -6.92 -2.36 2.48
CA TYR A 83 -5.72 -2.23 1.65
C TYR A 83 -5.73 -0.93 0.82
N VAL A 84 -6.84 -0.63 0.15
CA VAL A 84 -6.98 0.62 -0.62
C VAL A 84 -6.85 1.84 0.28
N PHE A 85 -7.48 1.82 1.46
CA PHE A 85 -7.39 2.93 2.41
C PHE A 85 -5.95 3.19 2.87
N VAL A 86 -5.23 2.15 3.29
CA VAL A 86 -3.83 2.29 3.73
C VAL A 86 -2.93 2.73 2.57
N LEU A 87 -3.13 2.20 1.37
CA LEU A 87 -2.37 2.60 0.19
C LEU A 87 -2.60 4.07 -0.16
N TRP A 88 -3.85 4.54 -0.09
CA TRP A 88 -4.21 5.93 -0.30
C TRP A 88 -3.55 6.84 0.75
N MET A 89 -3.67 6.50 2.04
CA MET A 89 -3.01 7.24 3.13
C MET A 89 -1.48 7.27 2.96
N GLY A 90 -0.88 6.15 2.57
CA GLY A 90 0.55 6.07 2.28
C GLY A 90 0.96 6.97 1.12
N SER A 91 0.12 7.05 0.07
CA SER A 91 0.33 7.91 -1.09
C SER A 91 0.24 9.38 -0.71
N VAL A 92 -0.78 9.77 0.05
CA VAL A 92 -0.92 11.13 0.62
C VAL A 92 0.32 11.50 1.43
N LEU A 93 0.77 10.63 2.34
CA LEU A 93 1.96 10.88 3.18
C LEU A 93 3.27 10.85 2.38
N GLY A 94 3.36 10.02 1.36
CA GLY A 94 4.54 9.87 0.51
C GLY A 94 4.74 11.06 -0.43
N LEU A 95 3.63 11.62 -0.92
CA LEU A 95 3.60 12.74 -1.87
C LEU A 95 3.38 14.10 -1.21
N ALA A 96 3.25 14.14 0.12
CA ALA A 96 3.06 15.38 0.87
C ALA A 96 4.22 16.37 0.64
N GLY A 97 3.87 17.58 0.21
CA GLY A 97 4.80 18.65 -0.14
C GLY A 97 5.31 18.56 -1.58
N THR A 98 4.77 17.65 -2.41
CA THR A 98 5.06 17.58 -3.84
C THR A 98 3.77 17.55 -4.66
N LEU A 99 3.29 16.35 -5.01
CA LEU A 99 2.07 16.10 -5.77
C LEU A 99 0.82 16.12 -4.88
N TRP A 100 0.98 16.23 -3.57
CA TRP A 100 -0.10 16.37 -2.60
C TRP A 100 0.19 17.50 -1.61
N ASN A 101 -0.77 18.40 -1.42
CA ASN A 101 -0.71 19.51 -0.47
C ASN A 101 -1.88 19.44 0.52
#